data_AF-A0A8T1WN45-F1
#
_entry.id   AF-A0A8T1WN45-F1
#
_cell.length_a   1.000
_cell.length_b   1.000
_cell.length_c   1.000
_cell.angle_alpha   90.00
_cell.angle_beta   90.00
_cell.angle_gamma   90.00
#
_symmetry.space_group_name_H-M   'P 1'
#
loop_
_entity.id
_entity.type
_entity.pdbx_description
1 polymer ?
#
loop_
_entity_poly.entity_id
_entity_poly.type
_entity_poly.pdbx_seq_one_letter_code
_entity_poly.pdbx_strand_id
1 'polypeptide(L)'
;MKVFPHAALAAAALSVGAASALDFDSQHLFSTTSCTGTPAGIFMTPADTCADSTSCTLSSDGVTSYGSHCATDPKTYVDSIFGSDAYFMVVAYEEEDDDGNPANCTTVASAIAVQASGACQLVSLGKIQSAMASVNSDGSGALALYTDSSCKAAIQSFSVAGENVNNGVCTDNNKFLSSVTPPTTFAVQGFYQGEACGSTASTFVSSTSGSCSNVPCAGLEAFSTDTQCTTNSTAFIKAAFGTSKYLMIINHDTSSNCDTVKSVKGYLADGTCQVIKDGSTRGATAVIKADGSVTLSLYTDIGCTTGVDTKTINATNINSDTCTEHTKYLSSAIPAKTFVAQDYHKDTECSSTATALVSVPSDSCTESTACSTAGNLTASMGTHCINDPIAYASSVYGNNGYLMFVGYVEGTNCENIDWAFAHLADGACQIISLDQAASAKAYLNSDGSATLIYYNDTECTTGEQKQDIPDIALNNDSCTSTVKYIAQYATENGTMVYTPYSTGTSFAPSRSLLLATIATAITALAFGL
;
A
#
# COMPACT_ATOMS: atom_id res chain seq x y z
N MET A 1 18.29 18.88 -88.85
CA MET A 1 17.88 17.61 -89.51
C MET A 1 17.76 16.57 -88.41
N LYS A 2 16.53 16.14 -88.08
CA LYS A 2 16.14 14.94 -87.30
C LYS A 2 16.67 14.83 -85.84
N VAL A 3 16.03 14.24 -84.84
CA VAL A 3 14.71 13.70 -84.45
C VAL A 3 14.89 13.40 -82.93
N PHE A 4 13.83 13.63 -82.13
CA PHE A 4 13.66 13.34 -80.69
C PHE A 4 13.96 11.86 -80.29
N PRO A 5 14.24 11.50 -78.99
CA PRO A 5 13.13 11.36 -78.01
C PRO A 5 13.42 11.58 -76.49
N HIS A 6 12.40 12.14 -75.84
CA HIS A 6 11.77 11.75 -74.56
C HIS A 6 12.67 11.40 -73.36
N ALA A 7 12.85 12.38 -72.47
CA ALA A 7 13.17 12.12 -71.06
C ALA A 7 11.89 12.25 -70.23
N ALA A 8 11.58 11.18 -69.48
CA ALA A 8 10.44 11.06 -68.60
C ALA A 8 10.51 12.07 -67.45
N LEU A 9 9.34 12.63 -67.14
CA LEU A 9 9.05 13.47 -65.99
C LEU A 9 9.14 12.61 -64.72
N ALA A 10 10.20 12.78 -63.93
CA ALA A 10 10.26 12.29 -62.55
C ALA A 10 10.03 13.49 -61.62
N ALA A 11 8.84 13.55 -61.03
CA ALA A 11 8.52 14.49 -59.98
C ALA A 11 9.42 14.18 -58.76
N ALA A 12 10.40 15.05 -58.50
CA ALA A 12 11.13 15.05 -57.24
C ALA A 12 10.13 15.48 -56.15
N ALA A 13 9.72 14.52 -55.33
CA ALA A 13 9.03 14.80 -54.09
C ALA A 13 9.95 15.68 -53.22
N LEU A 14 9.48 16.89 -52.91
CA LEU A 14 9.98 17.68 -51.79
C LEU A 14 9.73 16.84 -50.54
N SER A 15 10.76 16.11 -50.08
CA SER A 15 10.78 15.61 -48.72
C SER A 15 10.92 16.83 -47.82
N VAL A 16 9.83 17.12 -47.10
CA VAL A 16 9.89 17.88 -45.86
C VAL A 16 10.92 17.14 -45.00
N GLY A 17 12.04 17.79 -44.71
CA GLY A 17 13.07 17.21 -43.87
C GLY A 17 12.43 16.79 -42.55
N ALA A 18 12.42 15.48 -42.28
CA ALA A 18 12.28 15.01 -40.92
C ALA A 18 13.45 15.63 -40.16
N ALA A 19 13.16 16.43 -39.13
CA ALA A 19 14.17 16.87 -38.19
C ALA A 19 14.89 15.61 -37.70
N SER A 20 16.16 15.45 -38.07
CA SER A 20 17.00 14.39 -37.55
C SER A 20 17.02 14.53 -36.04
N ALA A 21 16.65 13.47 -35.31
CA ALA A 21 16.89 13.41 -33.88
C ALA A 21 18.37 13.73 -33.66
N LEU A 22 18.67 14.78 -32.90
CA LEU A 22 20.04 15.11 -32.55
C LEU A 22 20.60 13.98 -31.69
N ASP A 23 21.74 13.43 -32.09
CA ASP A 23 22.50 12.55 -31.22
C ASP A 23 23.25 13.42 -30.20
N PHE A 24 23.46 12.87 -29.00
CA PHE A 24 24.27 13.48 -27.95
C PHE A 24 25.56 12.68 -27.80
N ASP A 25 26.69 13.38 -27.79
CA ASP A 25 27.93 12.83 -27.26
C ASP A 25 27.87 12.94 -25.74
N SER A 26 27.96 11.80 -25.07
CA SER A 26 27.85 11.69 -23.62
C SER A 26 29.16 11.22 -23.01
N GLN A 27 29.63 11.95 -22.02
CA GLN A 27 30.81 11.64 -21.22
C GLN A 27 30.37 11.10 -19.87
N HIS A 28 30.66 9.82 -19.62
CA HIS A 28 30.48 9.18 -18.32
C HIS A 28 31.69 9.50 -17.45
N LEU A 29 31.47 10.21 -16.36
CA LEU A 29 32.50 10.75 -15.48
C LEU A 29 32.61 9.87 -14.22
N PHE A 30 33.78 9.30 -13.95
CA PHE A 30 34.02 8.40 -12.83
C PHE A 30 34.94 9.05 -11.80
N SER A 31 34.58 8.97 -10.51
CA SER A 31 35.44 9.41 -9.40
C SER A 31 36.62 8.47 -9.12
N THR A 32 37.00 7.62 -10.09
CA THR A 32 38.10 6.67 -9.98
C THR A 32 38.93 6.69 -11.27
N THR A 33 40.10 6.05 -11.25
CA THR A 33 40.97 5.92 -12.41
C THR A 33 40.52 4.87 -13.43
N SER A 34 39.35 4.25 -13.24
CA SER A 34 38.77 3.24 -14.14
C SER A 34 37.28 3.51 -14.40
N CYS A 35 36.84 3.21 -15.63
CA CYS A 35 35.46 3.40 -16.07
C CYS A 35 34.59 2.18 -15.73
N THR A 36 34.59 1.79 -14.46
CA THR A 36 33.87 0.62 -13.96
C THR A 36 32.85 1.04 -12.90
N GLY A 37 31.65 0.45 -12.95
CA GLY A 37 30.56 0.76 -12.02
C GLY A 37 29.66 1.89 -12.53
N THR A 38 28.83 2.44 -11.64
CA THR A 38 27.99 3.61 -11.95
C THR A 38 28.87 4.87 -12.02
N PRO A 39 28.77 5.69 -13.09
CA PRO A 39 29.48 6.97 -13.14
C PRO A 39 28.97 7.94 -12.06
N ALA A 40 29.84 8.82 -11.60
CA ALA A 40 29.48 9.91 -10.69
C ALA A 40 28.64 10.99 -11.39
N GLY A 41 28.88 11.21 -12.68
CA GLY A 41 28.07 12.09 -13.50
C GLY A 41 28.10 11.73 -14.97
N ILE A 42 27.12 12.22 -15.70
CA ILE A 42 27.03 12.11 -17.16
C ILE A 42 26.88 13.53 -17.68
N PHE A 43 27.80 13.94 -18.55
CA PHE A 43 27.71 15.21 -19.25
C PHE A 43 27.42 14.96 -20.72
N MET A 44 26.48 15.70 -21.30
CA MET A 44 25.99 15.47 -22.65
C MET A 44 26.00 16.78 -23.43
N THR A 45 26.45 16.72 -24.67
CA THR A 45 26.41 17.83 -25.61
C THR A 45 25.82 17.36 -26.94
N PRO A 46 25.00 18.19 -27.59
CA PRO A 46 24.51 17.89 -28.93
C PRO A 46 25.67 17.64 -29.90
N ALA A 47 25.53 16.65 -30.78
CA ALA A 47 26.50 16.32 -31.81
C ALA A 47 25.79 15.94 -33.12
N ASP A 48 26.32 16.41 -34.25
CA ASP A 48 25.80 16.04 -35.58
C ASP A 48 26.04 14.55 -35.91
N THR A 49 27.09 13.99 -35.33
CA THR A 49 27.45 12.58 -35.42
C THR A 49 28.03 12.12 -34.11
N CYS A 50 27.60 10.96 -33.62
CA CYS A 50 28.19 10.34 -32.44
C CYS A 50 28.71 8.93 -32.76
N ALA A 51 29.80 8.53 -32.10
CA ALA A 51 30.30 7.16 -32.13
C ALA A 51 30.65 6.68 -30.71
N ASP A 52 30.14 5.51 -30.32
CA ASP A 52 30.49 4.89 -29.05
C ASP A 52 31.99 4.59 -28.99
N SER A 53 32.61 4.91 -27.86
CA SER A 53 33.98 4.49 -27.55
C SER A 53 34.01 3.54 -26.37
N THR A 54 34.74 2.44 -26.52
CA THR A 54 35.07 1.53 -25.41
C THR A 54 36.32 1.96 -24.65
N SER A 55 36.95 3.08 -25.04
CA SER A 55 38.16 3.58 -24.38
C SER A 55 37.82 4.29 -23.07
N CYS A 56 38.49 3.88 -22.00
CA CYS A 56 38.49 4.62 -20.74
C CYS A 56 39.72 5.53 -20.69
N THR A 57 39.50 6.83 -20.51
CA THR A 57 40.57 7.84 -20.51
C THR A 57 40.78 8.37 -19.11
N LEU A 58 42.03 8.39 -18.63
CA LEU A 58 42.37 9.03 -17.37
C LEU A 58 42.35 10.56 -17.55
N SER A 59 41.66 11.25 -16.65
CA SER A 59 41.57 12.71 -16.65
C SER A 59 42.91 13.36 -16.29
N SER A 60 43.06 14.65 -16.61
CA SER A 60 44.29 15.42 -16.33
C SER A 60 44.61 15.60 -14.84
N ASP A 61 43.65 15.34 -13.95
CA ASP A 61 43.84 15.32 -12.50
C ASP A 61 44.54 14.06 -11.97
N GLY A 62 44.67 13.03 -12.81
CA GLY A 62 45.29 11.75 -12.47
C GLY A 62 44.49 10.86 -11.50
N VAL A 63 43.26 11.23 -11.14
CA VAL A 63 42.44 10.54 -10.13
C VAL A 63 41.02 10.20 -10.61
N THR A 64 40.53 10.87 -11.65
CA THR A 64 39.25 10.56 -12.31
C THR A 64 39.47 9.99 -13.71
N SER A 65 38.42 9.42 -14.28
CA SER A 65 38.42 8.91 -15.65
C SER A 65 37.08 9.14 -16.33
N TYR A 66 37.07 9.08 -17.65
CA TYR A 66 35.84 9.20 -18.43
C TYR A 66 35.79 8.26 -19.64
N GLY A 67 34.56 7.89 -20.03
CA GLY A 67 34.24 7.17 -21.25
C GLY A 67 33.22 7.93 -22.11
N SER A 68 33.21 7.71 -23.42
CA SER A 68 32.35 8.42 -24.37
C SER A 68 31.34 7.48 -25.02
N HIS A 69 30.08 7.90 -25.05
CA HIS A 69 28.96 7.10 -25.56
C HIS A 69 27.92 7.96 -26.28
N CYS A 70 27.09 7.32 -27.08
CA CYS A 70 26.01 7.98 -27.79
C CYS A 70 24.67 7.84 -27.07
N ALA A 71 23.91 8.92 -27.08
CA ALA A 71 22.57 8.98 -26.54
C ALA A 71 21.64 9.76 -27.46
N THR A 72 20.38 9.36 -27.55
CA THR A 72 19.37 10.02 -28.40
C THR A 72 18.33 10.78 -27.59
N ASP A 73 18.02 10.30 -26.38
CA ASP A 73 17.17 10.99 -25.41
C ASP A 73 17.93 11.10 -24.08
N PRO A 74 18.26 12.32 -23.63
CA PRO A 74 19.06 12.53 -22.42
C PRO A 74 18.46 11.86 -21.18
N LYS A 75 17.14 11.92 -20.98
CA LYS A 75 16.51 11.36 -19.79
C LYS A 75 16.55 9.83 -19.80
N THR A 76 16.03 9.22 -20.86
CA THR A 76 15.94 7.77 -21.01
C THR A 76 17.33 7.14 -20.95
N TYR A 77 18.32 7.81 -21.54
CA TYR A 77 19.70 7.36 -21.48
C TYR A 77 20.25 7.38 -20.05
N VAL A 78 20.12 8.51 -19.34
CA VAL A 78 20.55 8.63 -17.94
C VAL A 78 19.85 7.62 -17.04
N ASP A 79 18.53 7.43 -17.19
CA ASP A 79 17.75 6.39 -16.48
C ASP A 79 18.37 4.99 -16.69
N SER A 80 18.79 4.66 -17.91
CA SER A 80 19.37 3.35 -18.23
C SER A 80 20.75 3.11 -17.60
N ILE A 81 21.54 4.17 -17.38
CA ILE A 81 22.89 4.08 -16.83
C ILE A 81 22.89 4.07 -15.31
N PHE A 82 22.10 4.95 -14.68
CA PHE A 82 22.00 4.99 -13.21
C PHE A 82 21.11 3.87 -12.66
N GLY A 83 20.15 3.36 -13.43
CA GLY A 83 19.27 2.27 -13.01
C GLY A 83 18.50 2.64 -11.74
N SER A 84 18.78 1.95 -10.63
CA SER A 84 18.17 2.23 -9.32
C SER A 84 18.87 3.34 -8.53
N ASP A 85 20.04 3.81 -8.97
CA ASP A 85 20.76 4.88 -8.30
C ASP A 85 20.04 6.22 -8.53
N ALA A 86 19.84 6.98 -7.45
CA ALA A 86 19.20 8.28 -7.56
C ALA A 86 20.09 9.27 -8.33
N TYR A 87 19.51 10.13 -9.16
CA TYR A 87 20.22 11.19 -9.86
C TYR A 87 19.40 12.47 -9.95
N PHE A 88 20.08 13.62 -10.06
CA PHE A 88 19.49 14.89 -10.43
C PHE A 88 20.14 15.39 -11.72
N MET A 89 19.33 15.92 -12.63
CA MET A 89 19.76 16.29 -13.97
C MET A 89 19.24 17.68 -14.34
N VAL A 90 20.13 18.46 -14.94
CA VAL A 90 19.84 19.77 -15.50
C VAL A 90 20.06 19.69 -17.01
N VAL A 91 19.01 20.00 -17.78
CA VAL A 91 19.09 20.18 -19.23
C VAL A 91 19.10 21.67 -19.49
N ALA A 92 20.25 22.19 -19.90
CA ALA A 92 20.43 23.59 -20.27
C ALA A 92 20.08 23.77 -21.75
N TYR A 93 19.31 24.82 -22.02
CA TYR A 93 18.90 25.19 -23.36
C TYR A 93 19.60 26.48 -23.79
N GLU A 94 19.68 26.68 -25.10
CA GLU A 94 20.20 27.93 -25.66
C GLU A 94 19.36 29.12 -25.19
N GLU A 95 20.00 30.28 -25.01
CA GLU A 95 19.31 31.49 -24.57
C GLU A 95 18.53 32.14 -25.71
N GLU A 96 19.08 32.06 -26.93
CA GLU A 96 18.52 32.62 -28.15
C GLU A 96 18.43 31.54 -29.24
N ASP A 97 17.43 31.63 -30.11
CA ASP A 97 17.33 30.82 -31.33
C ASP A 97 18.26 31.35 -32.42
N ASP A 98 18.34 30.65 -33.55
CA ASP A 98 19.18 31.02 -34.71
C ASP A 98 18.88 32.43 -35.26
N ASP A 99 17.72 33.00 -34.91
CA ASP A 99 17.25 34.33 -35.32
C ASP A 99 17.45 35.39 -34.22
N GLY A 100 18.04 35.04 -33.07
CA GLY A 100 18.32 35.96 -31.95
C GLY A 100 17.11 36.24 -31.04
N ASN A 101 16.06 35.40 -31.08
CA ASN A 101 14.89 35.50 -30.20
C ASN A 101 15.01 34.52 -29.02
N PRO A 102 14.31 34.73 -27.90
CA PRO A 102 14.38 33.81 -26.76
C PRO A 102 13.99 32.38 -27.15
N ALA A 103 14.89 31.41 -26.97
CA ALA A 103 14.67 30.03 -27.41
C ALA A 103 13.69 29.25 -26.51
N ASN A 104 13.30 29.74 -25.33
CA ASN A 104 12.23 29.16 -24.49
C ASN A 104 12.33 27.64 -24.27
N CYS A 105 13.53 27.12 -24.04
CA CYS A 105 13.82 25.70 -23.90
C CYS A 105 13.38 24.80 -25.10
N THR A 106 13.65 25.25 -26.33
CA THR A 106 13.47 24.45 -27.56
C THR A 106 14.75 23.73 -27.98
N THR A 107 15.89 24.40 -28.01
CA THR A 107 17.19 23.84 -28.43
C THR A 107 18.08 23.52 -27.23
N VAL A 108 18.42 22.25 -27.04
CA VAL A 108 19.28 21.81 -25.93
C VAL A 108 20.72 22.26 -26.21
N ALA A 109 21.34 22.98 -25.28
CA ALA A 109 22.74 23.39 -25.35
C ALA A 109 23.66 22.35 -24.70
N SER A 110 23.25 21.82 -23.54
CA SER A 110 23.96 20.76 -22.83
C SER A 110 23.07 20.11 -21.79
N ALA A 111 23.47 18.95 -21.29
CA ALA A 111 22.85 18.32 -20.15
C ALA A 111 23.91 17.78 -19.18
N ILE A 112 23.63 17.87 -17.89
CA ILE A 112 24.45 17.25 -16.85
C ILE A 112 23.56 16.52 -15.86
N ALA A 113 23.82 15.23 -15.67
CA ALA A 113 23.23 14.40 -14.64
C ALA A 113 24.31 14.00 -13.63
N VAL A 114 24.01 14.09 -12.34
CA VAL A 114 24.94 13.72 -11.26
C VAL A 114 24.22 12.77 -10.31
N GLN A 115 24.94 11.75 -9.84
CA GLN A 115 24.40 10.82 -8.85
C GLN A 115 24.01 11.58 -7.58
N ALA A 116 22.75 11.45 -7.17
CA ALA A 116 22.16 12.15 -6.05
C ALA A 116 22.50 11.48 -4.70
N SER A 117 23.79 11.29 -4.45
CA SER A 117 24.30 10.65 -3.23
C SER A 117 24.30 11.58 -2.00
N GLY A 118 24.10 12.89 -2.20
CA GLY A 118 24.28 13.90 -1.15
C GLY A 118 25.74 14.13 -0.74
N ALA A 119 26.70 13.42 -1.35
CA ALA A 119 28.13 13.53 -1.08
C ALA A 119 28.87 14.28 -2.19
N CYS A 120 30.05 14.80 -1.86
CA CYS A 120 30.97 15.40 -2.84
C CYS A 120 31.57 14.33 -3.74
N GLN A 121 31.34 14.45 -5.05
CA GLN A 121 31.82 13.50 -6.05
C GLN A 121 32.76 14.18 -7.05
N LEU A 122 33.85 13.50 -7.40
CA LEU A 122 34.79 13.98 -8.41
C LEU A 122 34.25 13.65 -9.80
N VAL A 123 34.16 14.65 -10.67
CA VAL A 123 33.62 14.49 -12.03
C VAL A 123 34.54 15.06 -13.10
N SER A 124 35.42 16.00 -12.76
CA SER A 124 36.49 16.55 -13.61
C SER A 124 36.13 16.74 -15.10
N LEU A 125 35.42 17.83 -15.38
CA LEU A 125 34.99 18.26 -16.70
C LEU A 125 35.33 19.74 -16.92
N GLY A 126 36.36 20.02 -17.73
CA GLY A 126 36.80 21.38 -17.99
C GLY A 126 37.22 22.12 -16.72
N LYS A 127 36.43 23.12 -16.28
CA LYS A 127 36.66 23.86 -15.03
C LYS A 127 35.97 23.24 -13.81
N ILE A 128 35.07 22.30 -14.01
CA ILE A 128 34.34 21.61 -12.95
C ILE A 128 35.22 20.47 -12.45
N GLN A 129 35.56 20.45 -11.17
CA GLN A 129 36.33 19.35 -10.57
C GLN A 129 35.44 18.39 -9.79
N SER A 130 34.42 18.90 -9.12
CA SER A 130 33.49 18.09 -8.35
C SER A 130 32.06 18.60 -8.44
N ALA A 131 31.12 17.74 -8.05
CA ALA A 131 29.70 18.03 -8.01
C ALA A 131 29.05 17.40 -6.77
N MET A 132 27.93 17.99 -6.36
CA MET A 132 27.05 17.43 -5.33
C MET A 132 25.61 17.50 -5.86
N ALA A 133 24.92 16.37 -5.82
CA ALA A 133 23.49 16.32 -6.10
C ALA A 133 22.73 15.64 -4.96
N SER A 134 21.48 16.06 -4.77
CA SER A 134 20.55 15.45 -3.83
C SER A 134 19.14 15.49 -4.40
N VAL A 135 18.36 14.44 -4.15
CA VAL A 135 16.95 14.37 -4.52
C VAL A 135 16.15 13.92 -3.30
N ASN A 136 15.05 14.62 -3.04
CA ASN A 136 14.11 14.30 -1.98
C ASN A 136 12.99 13.38 -2.51
N SER A 137 12.25 12.76 -1.61
CA SER A 137 11.13 11.87 -1.95
C SER A 137 9.97 12.57 -2.66
N ASP A 138 9.85 13.89 -2.54
CA ASP A 138 8.87 14.71 -3.26
C ASP A 138 9.32 15.09 -4.68
N GLY A 139 10.48 14.58 -5.12
CA GLY A 139 11.10 14.88 -6.41
C GLY A 139 11.87 16.20 -6.44
N SER A 140 11.81 17.03 -5.38
CA SER A 140 12.65 18.22 -5.29
C SER A 140 14.13 17.84 -5.23
N GLY A 141 15.01 18.71 -5.71
CA GLY A 141 16.41 18.38 -5.77
C GLY A 141 17.31 19.59 -5.88
N ALA A 142 18.60 19.33 -5.66
CA ALA A 142 19.65 20.32 -5.76
C ALA A 142 20.84 19.73 -6.50
N LEU A 143 21.52 20.58 -7.28
CA LEU A 143 22.78 20.27 -7.93
C LEU A 143 23.72 21.46 -7.77
N ALA A 144 24.93 21.21 -7.28
CA ALA A 144 25.99 22.21 -7.24
C ALA A 144 27.24 21.67 -7.95
N LEU A 145 27.86 22.53 -8.76
CA LEU A 145 29.09 22.29 -9.49
C LEU A 145 30.21 23.14 -8.88
N TYR A 146 31.41 22.57 -8.74
CA TYR A 146 32.50 23.19 -8.01
C TYR A 146 33.79 23.21 -8.81
N THR A 147 34.61 24.23 -8.56
CA THR A 147 35.93 24.39 -9.20
C THR A 147 37.07 23.70 -8.44
N ASP A 148 36.80 23.17 -7.25
CA ASP A 148 37.75 22.47 -6.40
C ASP A 148 37.24 21.07 -6.07
N SER A 149 38.15 20.12 -5.85
CA SER A 149 37.83 18.73 -5.50
C SER A 149 37.18 18.53 -4.13
N SER A 150 37.05 19.56 -3.29
CA SER A 150 36.48 19.47 -1.95
C SER A 150 35.05 20.03 -1.82
N CYS A 151 34.43 20.40 -2.94
CA CYS A 151 33.07 20.95 -3.00
C CYS A 151 32.88 22.20 -2.13
N LYS A 152 33.81 23.17 -2.20
CA LYS A 152 33.75 24.41 -1.39
C LYS A 152 33.57 25.68 -2.21
N ALA A 153 34.10 25.72 -3.43
CA ALA A 153 34.08 26.85 -4.35
C ALA A 153 33.08 26.56 -5.49
N ALA A 154 31.80 26.76 -5.19
CA ALA A 154 30.72 26.55 -6.15
C ALA A 154 30.83 27.54 -7.32
N ILE A 155 30.76 27.04 -8.56
CA ILE A 155 30.65 27.87 -9.76
C ILE A 155 29.20 28.06 -10.19
N GLN A 156 28.35 27.05 -9.93
CA GLN A 156 26.94 27.09 -10.25
C GLN A 156 26.17 26.18 -9.30
N SER A 157 24.95 26.57 -8.94
CA SER A 157 24.08 25.80 -8.07
C SER A 157 22.62 25.96 -8.46
N PHE A 158 21.87 24.87 -8.37
CA PHE A 158 20.44 24.78 -8.61
C PHE A 158 19.77 24.19 -7.38
N SER A 159 18.60 24.72 -7.02
CA SER A 159 17.72 24.18 -5.97
C SER A 159 16.30 24.34 -6.48
N VAL A 160 15.60 23.23 -6.67
CA VAL A 160 14.36 23.18 -7.44
C VAL A 160 13.29 22.44 -6.66
N ALA A 161 12.12 23.05 -6.53
CA ALA A 161 10.94 22.43 -5.93
C ALA A 161 10.45 21.25 -6.80
N GLY A 162 9.92 20.20 -6.17
CA GLY A 162 9.54 18.96 -6.85
C GLY A 162 8.48 19.16 -7.94
N GLU A 163 7.62 20.16 -7.78
CA GLU A 163 6.63 20.58 -8.78
C GLU A 163 7.23 21.03 -10.11
N ASN A 164 8.51 21.44 -10.15
CA ASN A 164 9.24 21.88 -11.35
C ASN A 164 10.22 20.82 -11.89
N VAL A 165 10.19 19.60 -11.35
CA VAL A 165 11.07 18.49 -11.75
C VAL A 165 10.23 17.46 -12.51
N ASN A 166 10.75 16.92 -13.62
CA ASN A 166 10.07 15.91 -14.46
C ASN A 166 8.72 16.37 -15.07
N ASN A 167 8.42 17.67 -15.07
CA ASN A 167 7.13 18.22 -15.51
C ASN A 167 7.20 19.00 -16.84
N GLY A 168 8.38 19.10 -17.44
CA GLY A 168 8.62 19.83 -18.70
C GLY A 168 8.65 21.36 -18.59
N VAL A 169 8.56 21.94 -17.40
CA VAL A 169 8.62 23.40 -17.18
C VAL A 169 10.05 23.91 -17.42
N CYS A 170 10.16 24.98 -18.19
CA CYS A 170 11.39 25.72 -18.43
C CYS A 170 11.54 26.82 -17.37
N THR A 171 12.68 26.86 -16.68
CA THR A 171 13.01 27.92 -15.70
C THR A 171 14.45 28.35 -15.93
N ASP A 172 14.65 29.65 -16.17
CA ASP A 172 15.97 30.23 -16.47
C ASP A 172 16.74 29.45 -17.56
N ASN A 173 16.06 29.13 -18.66
CA ASN A 173 16.58 28.32 -19.78
C ASN A 173 17.02 26.89 -19.40
N ASN A 174 16.52 26.36 -18.29
CA ASN A 174 16.78 24.99 -17.86
C ASN A 174 15.49 24.19 -17.70
N LYS A 175 15.57 22.88 -17.97
CA LYS A 175 14.60 21.90 -17.47
C LYS A 175 15.27 20.99 -16.46
N PHE A 176 14.53 20.64 -15.41
CA PHE A 176 15.03 19.83 -14.32
C PHE A 176 14.39 18.45 -14.33
N LEU A 177 15.23 17.43 -14.22
CA LEU A 177 14.84 16.03 -14.26
C LEU A 177 15.50 15.28 -13.10
N SER A 178 14.87 14.19 -12.67
CA SER A 178 15.45 13.31 -11.65
C SER A 178 14.99 11.88 -11.85
N SER A 179 15.66 10.95 -11.17
CA SER A 179 15.23 9.55 -11.05
C SER A 179 13.92 9.37 -10.25
N VAL A 180 13.48 10.42 -9.55
CA VAL A 180 12.26 10.40 -8.72
C VAL A 180 11.15 11.12 -9.47
N THR A 181 10.23 10.37 -10.04
CA THR A 181 8.95 10.93 -10.51
C THR A 181 8.20 11.47 -9.29
N PRO A 182 7.90 12.78 -9.20
CA PRO A 182 7.16 13.31 -8.07
C PRO A 182 5.85 12.52 -7.91
N PRO A 183 5.46 12.13 -6.69
CA PRO A 183 4.18 11.49 -6.48
C PRO A 183 3.06 12.43 -6.97
N THR A 184 2.05 11.86 -7.62
CA THR A 184 0.92 12.64 -8.14
C THR A 184 0.29 13.45 -7.01
N THR A 185 0.34 14.77 -7.11
CA THR A 185 -0.31 15.66 -6.14
C THR A 185 -1.81 15.72 -6.42
N PHE A 186 -2.60 15.68 -5.35
CA PHE A 186 -4.04 15.84 -5.36
C PHE A 186 -4.42 17.14 -4.66
N ALA A 187 -5.36 17.87 -5.25
CA ALA A 187 -6.14 18.86 -4.53
C ALA A 187 -7.33 18.14 -3.90
N VAL A 188 -7.41 18.15 -2.57
CA VAL A 188 -8.53 17.60 -1.81
C VAL A 188 -9.35 18.76 -1.27
N GLN A 189 -10.56 18.92 -1.78
CA GLN A 189 -11.50 19.92 -1.29
C GLN A 189 -12.42 19.28 -0.24
N GLY A 190 -12.39 19.82 0.98
CA GLY A 190 -13.32 19.46 2.04
C GLY A 190 -14.54 20.37 2.02
N PHE A 191 -15.73 19.79 2.24
CA PHE A 191 -16.99 20.52 2.41
C PHE A 191 -17.49 20.33 3.82
N TYR A 192 -17.82 21.42 4.50
CA TYR A 192 -18.26 21.43 5.89
C TYR A 192 -19.66 22.04 5.98
N GLN A 193 -20.47 21.50 6.88
CA GLN A 193 -21.79 22.06 7.18
C GLN A 193 -21.63 23.35 7.98
N GLY A 194 -22.26 24.44 7.52
CA GLY A 194 -22.16 25.76 8.16
C GLY A 194 -20.92 26.57 7.77
N GLU A 195 -20.74 27.72 8.43
CA GLU A 195 -19.83 28.78 7.99
C GLU A 195 -18.35 28.58 8.36
N ALA A 196 -18.00 27.53 9.11
CA ALA A 196 -16.64 27.29 9.59
C ALA A 196 -16.18 25.83 9.43
N CYS A 197 -14.91 25.66 9.05
CA CYS A 197 -14.25 24.35 8.86
C CYS A 197 -13.73 23.75 10.18
N GLY A 198 -14.47 23.93 11.27
CA GLY A 198 -14.07 23.47 12.61
C GLY A 198 -14.54 22.06 12.97
N SER A 199 -15.46 21.50 12.19
CA SER A 199 -15.98 20.14 12.36
C SER A 199 -15.27 19.16 11.42
N THR A 200 -15.57 17.87 11.52
CA THR A 200 -15.26 16.91 10.45
C THR A 200 -15.96 17.36 9.16
N ALA A 201 -15.24 17.36 8.04
CA ALA A 201 -15.86 17.67 6.75
C ALA A 201 -16.91 16.60 6.41
N SER A 202 -18.05 17.03 5.89
CA SER A 202 -19.15 16.15 5.52
C SER A 202 -18.87 15.37 4.24
N THR A 203 -18.19 16.00 3.29
CA THR A 203 -17.77 15.36 2.04
C THR A 203 -16.39 15.84 1.62
N PHE A 204 -15.71 15.02 0.83
CA PHE A 204 -14.44 15.36 0.19
C PHE A 204 -14.51 15.07 -1.29
N VAL A 205 -13.91 15.92 -2.11
CA VAL A 205 -13.69 15.68 -3.53
C VAL A 205 -12.22 15.92 -3.82
N SER A 206 -11.54 14.92 -4.36
CA SER A 206 -10.16 15.04 -4.79
C SER A 206 -9.98 14.89 -6.29
N SER A 207 -9.04 15.63 -6.84
CA SER A 207 -8.59 15.49 -8.23
C SER A 207 -7.08 15.65 -8.30
N THR A 208 -6.46 15.03 -9.29
CA THR A 208 -5.03 15.27 -9.59
C THR A 208 -4.82 16.74 -9.97
N SER A 209 -3.76 17.34 -9.44
CA SER A 209 -3.43 18.74 -9.67
C SER A 209 -1.92 18.96 -9.55
N GLY A 210 -1.27 19.24 -10.69
CA GLY A 210 0.17 19.56 -10.74
C GLY A 210 0.51 20.95 -10.21
N SER A 211 -0.48 21.80 -9.97
CA SER A 211 -0.32 23.18 -9.49
C SER A 211 -1.15 23.42 -8.22
N CYS A 212 -1.29 22.40 -7.38
CA CYS A 212 -2.11 22.48 -6.19
C CYS A 212 -1.59 23.55 -5.21
N SER A 213 -2.49 24.31 -4.61
CA SER A 213 -2.17 25.20 -3.49
C SER A 213 -3.21 25.07 -2.40
N ASN A 214 -2.76 25.11 -1.14
CA ASN A 214 -3.67 25.06 0.00
C ASN A 214 -4.53 26.33 0.01
N VAL A 215 -5.85 26.15 0.07
CA VAL A 215 -6.82 27.23 0.19
C VAL A 215 -7.41 27.16 1.59
N PRO A 216 -7.22 28.18 2.43
CA PRO A 216 -7.78 28.19 3.78
C PRO A 216 -9.31 28.19 3.74
N CYS A 217 -9.92 27.81 4.87
CA CYS A 217 -11.36 27.76 5.00
C CYS A 217 -12.05 29.06 4.54
N ALA A 218 -13.00 28.92 3.64
CA ALA A 218 -13.87 30.00 3.18
C ALA A 218 -15.33 29.64 3.45
N GLY A 219 -16.03 30.50 4.18
CA GLY A 219 -17.47 30.39 4.41
C GLY A 219 -18.28 30.85 3.19
N LEU A 220 -19.25 30.05 2.78
CA LEU A 220 -20.33 30.39 1.86
C LEU A 220 -21.63 30.29 2.66
N GLU A 221 -22.71 30.96 2.22
CA GLU A 221 -23.90 31.17 3.08
C GLU A 221 -24.46 29.91 3.77
N ALA A 222 -24.36 28.73 3.15
CA ALA A 222 -24.88 27.47 3.72
C ALA A 222 -23.81 26.42 4.08
N PHE A 223 -22.55 26.62 3.69
CA PHE A 223 -21.47 25.64 3.85
C PHE A 223 -20.11 26.31 3.74
N SER A 224 -19.05 25.67 4.23
CA SER A 224 -17.69 26.16 4.09
C SER A 224 -16.82 25.13 3.39
N THR A 225 -15.73 25.59 2.78
CA THR A 225 -14.78 24.72 2.09
C THR A 225 -13.34 25.12 2.36
N ASP A 226 -12.46 24.13 2.42
CA ASP A 226 -11.02 24.31 2.31
C ASP A 226 -10.47 23.44 1.16
N THR A 227 -9.24 23.71 0.74
CA THR A 227 -8.52 22.84 -0.19
C THR A 227 -7.16 22.54 0.40
N GLN A 228 -6.79 21.26 0.46
CA GLN A 228 -5.48 20.81 0.91
C GLN A 228 -4.79 19.99 -0.16
N CYS A 229 -3.49 20.20 -0.31
CA CYS A 229 -2.65 19.47 -1.22
C CYS A 229 -2.03 18.26 -0.53
N THR A 230 -2.14 17.10 -1.15
CA THR A 230 -1.58 15.85 -0.62
C THR A 230 -1.15 14.95 -1.76
N THR A 231 -0.15 14.10 -1.51
CA THR A 231 0.29 13.06 -2.45
C THR A 231 -0.49 11.76 -2.28
N ASN A 232 -1.32 11.66 -1.25
CA ASN A 232 -2.18 10.50 -0.99
C ASN A 232 -3.56 10.96 -0.50
N SER A 233 -4.45 11.20 -1.45
CA SER A 233 -5.82 11.65 -1.19
C SER A 233 -6.63 10.62 -0.40
N THR A 234 -6.46 9.32 -0.67
CA THR A 234 -7.14 8.23 0.04
C THR A 234 -6.81 8.24 1.54
N ALA A 235 -5.52 8.23 1.89
CA ALA A 235 -5.09 8.23 3.29
C ALA A 235 -5.49 9.53 4.00
N PHE A 236 -5.36 10.67 3.33
CA PHE A 236 -5.76 11.97 3.85
C PHE A 236 -7.25 12.00 4.23
N ILE A 237 -8.13 11.60 3.30
CA ILE A 237 -9.58 11.61 3.52
C ILE A 237 -9.97 10.62 4.63
N LYS A 238 -9.38 9.41 4.64
CA LYS A 238 -9.62 8.41 5.69
C LYS A 238 -9.26 8.97 7.08
N ALA A 239 -8.09 9.59 7.20
CA ALA A 239 -7.66 10.21 8.45
C ALA A 239 -8.57 11.37 8.89
N ALA A 240 -9.02 12.18 7.94
CA ALA A 240 -9.90 13.31 8.22
C ALA A 240 -11.29 12.88 8.74
N PHE A 241 -11.81 11.74 8.28
CA PHE A 241 -13.04 11.17 8.85
C PHE A 241 -12.84 10.59 10.26
N GLY A 242 -11.62 10.16 10.60
CA GLY A 242 -11.30 9.61 11.92
C GLY A 242 -12.16 8.39 12.25
N THR A 243 -12.89 8.46 13.37
CA THR A 243 -13.79 7.39 13.83
C THR A 243 -15.20 7.49 13.24
N SER A 244 -15.47 8.47 12.38
CA SER A 244 -16.80 8.68 11.79
C SER A 244 -17.12 7.59 10.77
N LYS A 245 -18.41 7.28 10.62
CA LYS A 245 -18.84 6.37 9.55
C LYS A 245 -18.66 7.04 8.20
N TYR A 246 -18.04 6.37 7.23
CA TYR A 246 -17.77 6.96 5.92
C TYR A 246 -17.91 5.95 4.77
N LEU A 247 -18.12 6.50 3.58
CA LEU A 247 -17.94 5.85 2.29
C LEU A 247 -16.93 6.65 1.47
N MET A 248 -15.96 5.97 0.88
CA MET A 248 -15.03 6.52 -0.08
C MET A 248 -15.14 5.78 -1.41
N ILE A 249 -15.17 6.55 -2.49
CA ILE A 249 -15.18 6.06 -3.87
C ILE A 249 -13.85 6.48 -4.49
N ILE A 250 -13.00 5.50 -4.79
CA ILE A 250 -11.64 5.70 -5.29
C ILE A 250 -11.63 5.30 -6.76
N ASN A 251 -11.59 6.29 -7.65
CA ASN A 251 -11.51 6.07 -9.09
C ASN A 251 -10.04 6.02 -9.51
N HIS A 252 -9.68 5.01 -10.28
CA HIS A 252 -8.34 4.82 -10.82
C HIS A 252 -8.29 5.22 -12.31
N ASP A 253 -7.08 5.42 -12.82
CA ASP A 253 -6.88 5.62 -14.25
C ASP A 253 -7.31 4.38 -15.03
N THR A 254 -8.03 4.56 -16.14
CA THR A 254 -8.52 3.49 -17.01
C THR A 254 -7.40 2.70 -17.69
N SER A 255 -6.21 3.28 -17.77
CA SER A 255 -5.00 2.61 -18.29
C SER A 255 -4.22 1.88 -17.20
N SER A 256 -4.56 2.10 -15.94
CA SER A 256 -3.97 1.40 -14.80
C SER A 256 -4.90 0.27 -14.36
N ASN A 257 -4.35 -0.89 -14.01
CA ASN A 257 -5.13 -1.99 -13.47
C ASN A 257 -5.50 -1.74 -12.00
N CYS A 258 -6.02 -0.56 -11.71
CA CYS A 258 -6.28 -0.02 -10.37
C CYS A 258 -5.06 0.24 -9.49
N ASP A 259 -3.95 0.59 -10.14
CA ASP A 259 -2.72 0.97 -9.45
C ASP A 259 -2.64 2.50 -9.25
N THR A 260 -3.16 3.27 -10.20
CA THR A 260 -3.01 4.73 -10.20
C THR A 260 -4.31 5.43 -9.84
N VAL A 261 -4.37 6.03 -8.66
CA VAL A 261 -5.54 6.82 -8.22
C VAL A 261 -5.67 8.08 -9.06
N LYS A 262 -6.88 8.33 -9.56
CA LYS A 262 -7.24 9.51 -10.36
C LYS A 262 -8.08 10.51 -9.58
N SER A 263 -9.04 10.03 -8.80
CA SER A 263 -9.87 10.86 -7.94
C SER A 263 -10.45 10.07 -6.79
N VAL A 264 -10.72 10.74 -5.68
CA VAL A 264 -11.35 10.16 -4.50
C VAL A 264 -12.50 11.05 -4.08
N LYS A 265 -13.66 10.45 -3.84
CA LYS A 265 -14.81 11.13 -3.23
C LYS A 265 -15.10 10.48 -1.89
N GLY A 266 -15.15 11.28 -0.83
CA GLY A 266 -15.48 10.84 0.52
C GLY A 266 -16.84 11.38 0.95
N TYR A 267 -17.63 10.57 1.64
CA TYR A 267 -18.94 10.93 2.18
C TYR A 267 -19.06 10.43 3.62
N LEU A 268 -19.52 11.27 4.54
CA LEU A 268 -20.04 10.78 5.82
C LEU A 268 -21.24 9.86 5.57
N ALA A 269 -21.20 8.69 6.19
CA ALA A 269 -22.20 7.63 6.01
C ALA A 269 -23.13 7.51 7.24
N ASP A 270 -23.61 8.66 7.71
CA ASP A 270 -24.50 8.80 8.86
C ASP A 270 -25.99 8.90 8.47
N GLY A 271 -26.29 8.93 7.17
CA GLY A 271 -27.63 9.10 6.62
C GLY A 271 -28.15 10.53 6.60
N THR A 272 -27.38 11.50 7.09
CA THR A 272 -27.75 12.92 7.06
C THR A 272 -27.49 13.48 5.66
N CYS A 273 -28.29 14.47 5.25
CA CYS A 273 -28.01 15.22 4.03
C CYS A 273 -26.72 16.03 4.20
N GLN A 274 -25.75 15.77 3.34
CA GLN A 274 -24.46 16.41 3.32
C GLN A 274 -24.36 17.34 2.11
N VAL A 275 -23.79 18.52 2.32
CA VAL A 275 -23.51 19.45 1.22
C VAL A 275 -22.26 19.00 0.49
N ILE A 276 -22.32 19.10 -0.84
CA ILE A 276 -21.21 18.87 -1.75
C ILE A 276 -21.34 19.83 -2.92
N LYS A 277 -20.23 20.11 -3.61
CA LYS A 277 -20.27 20.78 -4.91
C LYS A 277 -19.39 20.02 -5.89
N ASP A 278 -20.03 19.13 -6.65
CA ASP A 278 -19.35 18.29 -7.62
C ASP A 278 -20.18 18.21 -8.90
N GLY A 279 -19.81 19.01 -9.89
CA GLY A 279 -20.61 19.17 -11.11
C GLY A 279 -22.03 19.67 -10.80
N SER A 280 -23.03 18.89 -11.21
CA SER A 280 -24.46 19.16 -10.95
C SER A 280 -24.94 18.67 -9.59
N THR A 281 -24.15 17.88 -8.86
CA THR A 281 -24.50 17.38 -7.53
C THR A 281 -24.25 18.44 -6.48
N ARG A 282 -25.28 18.71 -5.67
CA ARG A 282 -25.26 19.72 -4.61
C ARG A 282 -25.53 19.16 -3.22
N GLY A 283 -26.05 17.94 -3.13
CA GLY A 283 -26.29 17.23 -1.89
C GLY A 283 -26.01 15.73 -2.04
N ALA A 284 -25.67 15.07 -0.94
CA ALA A 284 -25.46 13.62 -0.90
C ALA A 284 -25.90 13.04 0.45
N THR A 285 -26.43 11.82 0.45
CA THR A 285 -26.63 11.01 1.66
C THR A 285 -25.96 9.67 1.46
N ALA A 286 -25.23 9.18 2.47
CA ALA A 286 -24.69 7.81 2.46
C ALA A 286 -25.12 7.09 3.74
N VAL A 287 -25.48 5.81 3.63
CA VAL A 287 -25.92 4.97 4.75
C VAL A 287 -25.26 3.61 4.64
N ILE A 288 -24.50 3.24 5.66
CA ILE A 288 -24.03 1.86 5.85
C ILE A 288 -25.18 1.05 6.47
N LYS A 289 -25.56 -0.04 5.81
CA LYS A 289 -26.60 -0.97 6.27
C LYS A 289 -26.01 -2.03 7.21
N ALA A 290 -26.89 -2.76 7.89
CA ALA A 290 -26.52 -3.82 8.82
C ALA A 290 -25.79 -4.99 8.14
N ASP A 291 -26.03 -5.22 6.85
CA ASP A 291 -25.36 -6.25 6.04
C ASP A 291 -23.98 -5.80 5.52
N GLY A 292 -23.50 -4.60 5.90
CA GLY A 292 -22.24 -4.02 5.43
C GLY A 292 -22.31 -3.37 4.05
N SER A 293 -23.44 -3.48 3.33
CA SER A 293 -23.65 -2.76 2.08
C SER A 293 -23.87 -1.26 2.33
N VAL A 294 -23.62 -0.43 1.32
CA VAL A 294 -23.78 1.02 1.43
C VAL A 294 -24.75 1.54 0.37
N THR A 295 -25.71 2.36 0.79
CA THR A 295 -26.55 3.13 -0.15
C THR A 295 -26.06 4.57 -0.18
N LEU A 296 -25.75 5.05 -1.38
CA LEU A 296 -25.40 6.44 -1.67
C LEU A 296 -26.50 7.05 -2.54
N SER A 297 -27.03 8.18 -2.12
CA SER A 297 -27.96 8.99 -2.92
C SER A 297 -27.36 10.37 -3.18
N LEU A 298 -27.35 10.80 -4.44
CA LEU A 298 -26.83 12.09 -4.89
C LEU A 298 -28.00 12.96 -5.36
N TYR A 299 -27.94 14.25 -5.05
CA TYR A 299 -29.05 15.19 -5.26
C TYR A 299 -28.58 16.45 -5.99
N THR A 300 -29.49 17.08 -6.72
CA THR A 300 -29.21 18.33 -7.45
C THR A 300 -29.40 19.58 -6.58
N ASP A 301 -29.92 19.44 -5.36
CA ASP A 301 -30.09 20.52 -4.38
C ASP A 301 -29.34 20.24 -3.08
N ILE A 302 -29.00 21.31 -2.36
CA ILE A 302 -28.30 21.28 -1.07
C ILE A 302 -29.14 20.62 0.02
N GLY A 303 -30.48 20.58 -0.12
CA GLY A 303 -31.40 20.02 0.87
C GLY A 303 -31.67 18.53 0.71
N CYS A 304 -31.08 17.86 -0.29
CA CYS A 304 -31.32 16.46 -0.62
C CYS A 304 -32.80 16.12 -0.85
N THR A 305 -33.52 16.97 -1.60
CA THR A 305 -34.97 16.81 -1.83
C THR A 305 -35.35 16.54 -3.28
N THR A 306 -34.48 16.83 -4.25
CA THR A 306 -34.75 16.81 -5.69
C THR A 306 -33.61 16.17 -6.50
N GLY A 307 -33.96 15.65 -7.68
CA GLY A 307 -32.98 15.13 -8.64
C GLY A 307 -32.12 13.99 -8.09
N VAL A 308 -32.75 13.03 -7.41
CA VAL A 308 -32.05 11.94 -6.73
C VAL A 308 -31.58 10.86 -7.70
N ASP A 309 -30.29 10.53 -7.65
CA ASP A 309 -29.70 9.33 -8.24
C ASP A 309 -29.17 8.45 -7.10
N THR A 310 -29.54 7.16 -7.08
CA THR A 310 -29.23 6.26 -5.97
C THR A 310 -28.44 5.06 -6.45
N LYS A 311 -27.29 4.84 -5.79
CA LYS A 311 -26.41 3.71 -6.01
C LYS A 311 -26.33 2.86 -4.75
N THR A 312 -26.52 1.55 -4.91
CA THR A 312 -26.25 0.58 -3.85
C THR A 312 -24.96 -0.15 -4.16
N ILE A 313 -24.04 -0.15 -3.21
CA ILE A 313 -22.74 -0.83 -3.29
C ILE A 313 -22.84 -2.07 -2.40
N ASN A 314 -22.69 -3.25 -3.02
CA ASN A 314 -22.78 -4.53 -2.32
C ASN A 314 -21.63 -4.64 -1.30
N ALA A 315 -21.90 -5.29 -0.15
CA ALA A 315 -20.91 -5.58 0.88
C ALA A 315 -19.67 -6.31 0.32
N THR A 316 -19.83 -7.16 -0.68
CA THR A 316 -18.71 -7.87 -1.34
C THR A 316 -17.72 -6.95 -2.05
N ASN A 317 -18.16 -5.74 -2.41
CA ASN A 317 -17.35 -4.76 -3.14
C ASN A 317 -16.77 -3.68 -2.21
N ILE A 318 -17.22 -3.65 -0.94
CA ILE A 318 -16.72 -2.72 0.08
C ILE A 318 -15.44 -3.29 0.69
N ASN A 319 -14.41 -2.47 0.76
CA ASN A 319 -13.08 -2.85 1.28
C ASN A 319 -12.48 -4.07 0.56
N SER A 320 -12.90 -4.32 -0.68
CA SER A 320 -12.36 -5.37 -1.53
C SER A 320 -11.09 -4.87 -2.22
N ASP A 321 -10.12 -5.76 -2.39
CA ASP A 321 -8.92 -5.48 -3.20
C ASP A 321 -9.23 -5.47 -4.71
N THR A 322 -10.41 -5.96 -5.10
CA THR A 322 -10.84 -6.00 -6.50
C THR A 322 -11.46 -4.68 -6.95
N CYS A 323 -11.21 -4.33 -8.20
CA CYS A 323 -11.77 -3.16 -8.81
C CYS A 323 -13.03 -3.50 -9.60
N THR A 324 -14.09 -2.70 -9.40
CA THR A 324 -15.27 -2.74 -10.27
C THR A 324 -15.20 -1.55 -11.21
N GLU A 325 -14.98 -1.80 -12.51
CA GLU A 325 -14.91 -0.73 -13.53
C GLU A 325 -13.94 0.41 -13.16
N HIS A 326 -12.73 0.06 -12.74
CA HIS A 326 -11.67 1.00 -12.28
C HIS A 326 -11.99 1.74 -10.97
N THR A 327 -13.02 1.32 -10.25
CA THR A 327 -13.43 1.92 -8.98
C THR A 327 -13.25 0.94 -7.82
N LYS A 328 -12.61 1.40 -6.74
CA LYS A 328 -12.64 0.73 -5.44
C LYS A 328 -13.54 1.48 -4.49
N TYR A 329 -14.20 0.75 -3.60
CA TYR A 329 -15.04 1.30 -2.55
C TYR A 329 -14.41 0.98 -1.21
N LEU A 330 -14.11 2.01 -0.44
CA LEU A 330 -13.63 1.86 0.93
C LEU A 330 -14.71 2.41 1.86
N SER A 331 -14.97 1.74 2.97
CA SER A 331 -15.92 2.23 3.97
C SER A 331 -15.42 1.89 5.37
N SER A 332 -15.89 2.64 6.35
CA SER A 332 -15.79 2.25 7.76
C SER A 332 -16.65 1.02 8.10
N ALA A 333 -17.49 0.56 7.17
CA ALA A 333 -18.20 -0.72 7.31
C ALA A 333 -17.15 -1.83 7.43
N ILE A 334 -17.11 -2.52 8.56
CA ILE A 334 -16.41 -3.79 8.65
C ILE A 334 -17.24 -4.75 7.80
N PRO A 335 -16.74 -5.27 6.66
CA PRO A 335 -17.46 -6.30 5.95
C PRO A 335 -17.72 -7.40 6.97
N ALA A 336 -18.97 -7.85 7.12
CA ALA A 336 -19.24 -9.06 7.86
C ALA A 336 -18.51 -10.19 7.13
N LYS A 337 -17.27 -10.46 7.53
CA LYS A 337 -16.54 -11.64 7.06
C LYS A 337 -17.36 -12.80 7.56
N THR A 338 -17.94 -13.55 6.63
CA THR A 338 -18.61 -14.77 7.00
C THR A 338 -17.52 -15.78 7.32
N PHE A 339 -17.63 -16.43 8.46
CA PHE A 339 -16.78 -17.54 8.83
C PHE A 339 -17.63 -18.81 8.81
N VAL A 340 -17.01 -19.90 8.37
CA VAL A 340 -17.52 -21.23 8.64
C VAL A 340 -16.94 -21.65 9.99
N ALA A 341 -17.81 -21.81 10.98
CA ALA A 341 -17.48 -22.33 12.28
C ALA A 341 -17.81 -23.83 12.36
N GLN A 342 -16.87 -24.63 12.83
CA GLN A 342 -17.04 -26.04 13.14
C GLN A 342 -16.99 -26.23 14.65
N ASP A 343 -18.05 -26.82 15.18
CA ASP A 343 -18.23 -27.03 16.62
C ASP A 343 -18.03 -28.50 16.92
N TYR A 344 -17.01 -28.83 17.71
CA TYR A 344 -16.68 -30.22 18.06
C TYR A 344 -17.33 -30.61 19.38
N HIS A 345 -18.11 -31.69 19.39
CA HIS A 345 -18.83 -32.18 20.57
C HIS A 345 -18.33 -33.55 21.00
N LYS A 346 -18.53 -33.87 22.28
CA LYS A 346 -18.14 -35.16 22.89
C LYS A 346 -19.19 -36.27 22.73
N ASP A 347 -20.36 -35.93 22.22
CA ASP A 347 -21.44 -36.84 21.92
C ASP A 347 -21.65 -36.94 20.40
N THR A 348 -22.55 -37.83 19.98
CA THR A 348 -22.84 -38.07 18.55
C THR A 348 -23.97 -37.19 17.99
N GLU A 349 -24.65 -36.42 18.83
CA GLU A 349 -25.86 -35.65 18.52
C GLU A 349 -25.64 -34.12 18.59
N CYS A 350 -24.38 -33.67 18.74
CA CYS A 350 -24.02 -32.26 18.88
C CYS A 350 -24.78 -31.54 20.00
N SER A 351 -25.15 -32.28 21.06
CA SER A 351 -26.07 -31.79 22.10
C SER A 351 -25.36 -31.32 23.37
N SER A 352 -24.15 -31.81 23.62
CA SER A 352 -23.28 -31.31 24.68
C SER A 352 -22.73 -29.94 24.33
N THR A 353 -22.21 -29.22 25.33
CA THR A 353 -21.40 -28.03 25.09
C THR A 353 -20.25 -28.38 24.15
N ALA A 354 -20.04 -27.55 23.12
CA ALA A 354 -18.88 -27.71 22.25
C ALA A 354 -17.59 -27.69 23.08
N THR A 355 -16.60 -28.43 22.61
CA THR A 355 -15.34 -28.67 23.29
C THR A 355 -14.18 -27.97 22.60
N ALA A 356 -14.31 -27.77 21.29
CA ALA A 356 -13.47 -26.93 20.48
C ALA A 356 -14.32 -26.26 19.40
N LEU A 357 -13.91 -25.04 19.01
CA LEU A 357 -14.48 -24.28 17.92
C LEU A 357 -13.35 -23.96 16.94
N VAL A 358 -13.61 -24.20 15.65
CA VAL A 358 -12.69 -23.85 14.56
C VAL A 358 -13.43 -22.91 13.63
N SER A 359 -12.90 -21.71 13.39
CA SER A 359 -13.52 -20.73 12.51
C SER A 359 -12.53 -20.26 11.45
N VAL A 360 -12.94 -20.34 10.19
CA VAL A 360 -12.15 -19.86 9.05
C VAL A 360 -12.97 -18.91 8.19
N PRO A 361 -12.36 -17.82 7.67
CA PRO A 361 -13.02 -16.95 6.71
C PRO A 361 -13.48 -17.75 5.49
N SER A 362 -14.68 -17.45 4.99
CA SER A 362 -15.19 -18.03 3.77
C SER A 362 -16.05 -17.04 3.00
N ASP A 363 -15.95 -17.05 1.68
CA ASP A 363 -16.78 -16.24 0.79
C ASP A 363 -18.23 -16.74 0.72
N SER A 364 -18.48 -17.96 1.20
CA SER A 364 -19.80 -18.54 1.30
C SER A 364 -19.90 -19.48 2.49
N CYS A 365 -21.05 -19.49 3.17
CA CYS A 365 -21.30 -20.43 4.25
C CYS A 365 -22.74 -20.93 4.16
N THR A 366 -22.94 -22.21 4.44
CA THR A 366 -24.27 -22.82 4.53
C THR A 366 -24.45 -23.40 5.92
N GLU A 367 -25.44 -22.90 6.64
CA GLU A 367 -25.79 -23.41 7.97
C GLU A 367 -26.19 -24.88 7.84
N SER A 368 -25.65 -25.75 8.70
CA SER A 368 -26.02 -27.15 8.73
C SER A 368 -26.56 -27.52 10.11
N THR A 369 -27.76 -28.07 10.13
CA THR A 369 -28.31 -28.73 11.32
C THR A 369 -27.88 -30.20 11.42
N ALA A 370 -27.17 -30.71 10.41
CA ALA A 370 -26.66 -32.07 10.41
C ALA A 370 -25.43 -32.17 11.30
N CYS A 371 -25.48 -33.10 12.25
CA CYS A 371 -24.37 -33.44 13.12
C CYS A 371 -23.55 -34.55 12.48
N SER A 372 -22.30 -34.24 12.11
CA SER A 372 -21.43 -35.19 11.42
C SER A 372 -20.65 -36.04 12.41
N THR A 373 -20.61 -37.36 12.22
CA THR A 373 -19.82 -38.28 13.05
C THR A 373 -18.81 -39.03 12.18
N ALA A 374 -17.62 -39.29 12.72
CA ALA A 374 -16.72 -40.29 12.17
C ALA A 374 -17.04 -41.63 12.86
N GLY A 375 -17.43 -42.66 12.09
CA GLY A 375 -18.15 -43.83 12.59
C GLY A 375 -17.49 -44.68 13.69
N ASN A 376 -16.25 -44.41 14.07
CA ASN A 376 -15.53 -45.04 15.19
C ASN A 376 -15.26 -44.11 16.38
N LEU A 377 -15.63 -42.84 16.30
CA LEU A 377 -15.43 -41.83 17.36
C LEU A 377 -16.75 -41.55 18.08
N THR A 378 -16.67 -41.25 19.38
CA THR A 378 -17.81 -40.80 20.17
C THR A 378 -18.08 -39.30 20.00
N ALA A 379 -17.31 -38.61 19.17
CA ALA A 379 -17.41 -37.18 18.93
C ALA A 379 -18.12 -36.88 17.62
N SER A 380 -18.66 -35.66 17.56
CA SER A 380 -19.34 -35.14 16.38
C SER A 380 -18.95 -33.70 16.09
N MET A 381 -19.37 -33.22 14.92
CA MET A 381 -19.10 -31.86 14.46
C MET A 381 -20.38 -31.21 13.89
N GLY A 382 -20.71 -30.02 14.41
CA GLY A 382 -21.71 -29.11 13.85
C GLY A 382 -21.07 -28.06 12.93
N THR A 383 -21.86 -27.41 12.06
CA THR A 383 -21.35 -26.35 11.18
C THR A 383 -22.27 -25.13 11.17
N HIS A 384 -21.69 -23.97 11.47
CA HIS A 384 -22.37 -22.70 11.68
C HIS A 384 -21.77 -21.58 10.83
N CYS A 385 -22.60 -20.64 10.41
CA CYS A 385 -22.21 -19.42 9.74
C CYS A 385 -22.21 -18.27 10.72
N ILE A 386 -21.03 -17.70 10.95
CA ILE A 386 -20.83 -16.66 11.96
C ILE A 386 -20.13 -15.46 11.35
N ASN A 387 -20.24 -14.30 11.99
CA ASN A 387 -19.58 -13.07 11.51
C ASN A 387 -18.45 -12.59 12.44
N ASP A 388 -18.37 -13.16 13.64
CA ASP A 388 -17.39 -12.80 14.66
C ASP A 388 -17.05 -14.06 15.49
N PRO A 389 -15.89 -14.69 15.24
CA PRO A 389 -15.44 -15.87 15.98
C PRO A 389 -15.31 -15.64 17.49
N ILE A 390 -14.94 -14.42 17.91
CA ILE A 390 -14.70 -14.09 19.33
C ILE A 390 -16.02 -13.98 20.08
N ALA A 391 -16.97 -13.22 19.51
CA ALA A 391 -18.31 -13.11 20.08
C ALA A 391 -19.04 -14.47 20.06
N TYR A 392 -18.83 -15.25 19.00
CA TYR A 392 -19.43 -16.59 18.88
C TYR A 392 -18.92 -17.54 19.95
N ALA A 393 -17.59 -17.64 20.16
CA ALA A 393 -17.02 -18.47 21.21
C ALA A 393 -17.55 -18.10 22.60
N SER A 394 -17.65 -16.79 22.89
CA SER A 394 -18.24 -16.29 24.14
C SER A 394 -19.70 -16.75 24.32
N SER A 395 -20.47 -16.82 23.23
CA SER A 395 -21.87 -17.26 23.26
C SER A 395 -22.03 -18.77 23.46
N VAL A 396 -21.16 -19.58 22.84
CA VAL A 396 -21.21 -21.05 22.91
C VAL A 396 -20.73 -21.54 24.27
N TYR A 397 -19.59 -21.02 24.75
CA TYR A 397 -19.04 -21.43 26.04
C TYR A 397 -19.75 -20.77 27.24
N GLY A 398 -20.37 -19.61 27.04
CA GLY A 398 -21.12 -18.90 28.08
C GLY A 398 -20.25 -18.57 29.29
N ASN A 399 -20.59 -19.16 30.45
CA ASN A 399 -19.84 -18.97 31.70
C ASN A 399 -18.68 -19.95 31.89
N ASN A 400 -18.47 -20.87 30.95
CA ASN A 400 -17.35 -21.80 31.01
C ASN A 400 -16.04 -21.12 30.60
N GLY A 401 -14.94 -21.58 31.19
CA GLY A 401 -13.63 -21.08 30.84
C GLY A 401 -13.16 -21.60 29.49
N TYR A 402 -12.57 -20.75 28.66
CA TYR A 402 -11.98 -21.17 27.39
C TYR A 402 -10.71 -20.40 27.08
N LEU A 403 -9.88 -21.02 26.23
CA LEU A 403 -8.68 -20.44 25.67
C LEU A 403 -8.82 -20.37 24.15
N MET A 404 -8.62 -19.20 23.58
CA MET A 404 -8.81 -18.93 22.15
C MET A 404 -7.56 -18.30 21.53
N PHE A 405 -7.32 -18.67 20.28
CA PHE A 405 -6.22 -18.24 19.44
C PHE A 405 -6.82 -17.63 18.19
N VAL A 406 -6.46 -16.40 17.88
CA VAL A 406 -6.92 -15.69 16.69
C VAL A 406 -5.71 -15.37 15.84
N GLY A 407 -5.58 -16.06 14.71
CA GLY A 407 -4.54 -15.81 13.71
C GLY A 407 -4.98 -14.72 12.75
N TYR A 408 -4.05 -13.84 12.41
CA TYR A 408 -4.26 -12.72 11.50
C TYR A 408 -3.34 -12.83 10.28
N VAL A 409 -3.80 -12.31 9.14
CA VAL A 409 -3.01 -12.21 7.92
C VAL A 409 -1.79 -11.31 8.17
N GLU A 410 -0.61 -11.76 7.75
CA GLU A 410 0.63 -10.98 7.86
C GLU A 410 0.51 -9.60 7.22
N GLY A 411 1.14 -8.59 7.83
CA GLY A 411 1.14 -7.21 7.32
C GLY A 411 -0.16 -6.43 7.55
N THR A 412 -1.20 -7.04 8.16
CA THR A 412 -2.49 -6.38 8.38
C THR A 412 -2.64 -5.75 9.77
N ASN A 413 -1.56 -5.69 10.57
CA ASN A 413 -1.59 -5.16 11.95
C ASN A 413 -2.75 -5.72 12.81
N CYS A 414 -3.11 -6.99 12.57
CA CYS A 414 -4.21 -7.67 13.24
C CYS A 414 -5.61 -7.11 13.01
N GLU A 415 -5.83 -6.63 11.79
CA GLU A 415 -7.15 -6.20 11.33
C GLU A 415 -7.88 -7.35 10.61
N ASN A 416 -7.15 -8.28 9.99
CA ASN A 416 -7.73 -9.35 9.17
C ASN A 416 -7.52 -10.73 9.78
N ILE A 417 -8.57 -11.31 10.38
CA ILE A 417 -8.54 -12.69 10.89
C ILE A 417 -8.37 -13.67 9.70
N ASP A 418 -7.43 -14.58 9.85
CA ASP A 418 -7.10 -15.69 8.94
C ASP A 418 -7.69 -17.02 9.46
N TRP A 419 -7.72 -17.20 10.78
CA TRP A 419 -8.34 -18.34 11.45
C TRP A 419 -8.57 -18.05 12.94
N ALA A 420 -9.47 -18.80 13.56
CA ALA A 420 -9.72 -18.76 14.99
C ALA A 420 -9.94 -20.17 15.55
N PHE A 421 -9.27 -20.50 16.65
CA PHE A 421 -9.46 -21.74 17.40
C PHE A 421 -9.78 -21.42 18.85
N ALA A 422 -10.86 -21.99 19.39
CA ALA A 422 -11.19 -21.84 20.81
C ALA A 422 -11.38 -23.21 21.46
N HIS A 423 -10.77 -23.42 22.62
CA HIS A 423 -10.79 -24.68 23.36
C HIS A 423 -11.44 -24.47 24.73
N LEU A 424 -12.36 -25.36 25.10
CA LEU A 424 -12.87 -25.44 26.47
C LEU A 424 -11.71 -25.72 27.43
N ALA A 425 -11.50 -24.84 28.41
CA ALA A 425 -10.38 -24.89 29.33
C ALA A 425 -10.74 -25.61 30.64
N ASP A 426 -11.30 -26.81 30.52
CA ASP A 426 -11.71 -27.66 31.65
C ASP A 426 -10.61 -28.68 32.07
N GLY A 427 -9.50 -28.72 31.34
CA GLY A 427 -8.41 -29.68 31.53
C GLY A 427 -8.72 -31.12 31.12
N ALA A 428 -9.92 -31.40 30.59
CA ALA A 428 -10.28 -32.69 30.04
C ALA A 428 -9.73 -32.86 28.61
N CYS A 429 -9.57 -34.10 28.16
CA CYS A 429 -9.21 -34.37 26.77
C CYS A 429 -10.37 -33.96 25.85
N GLN A 430 -10.09 -33.12 24.86
CA GLN A 430 -11.06 -32.61 23.88
C GLN A 430 -10.63 -33.04 22.48
N ILE A 431 -11.54 -33.59 21.67
CA ILE A 431 -11.26 -33.89 20.27
C ILE A 431 -11.34 -32.58 19.48
N ILE A 432 -10.35 -32.32 18.64
CA ILE A 432 -10.22 -31.06 17.88
C ILE A 432 -10.23 -31.28 16.37
N SER A 433 -10.24 -32.54 15.92
CA SER A 433 -10.32 -32.94 14.51
C SER A 433 -10.82 -34.39 14.43
N LEU A 434 -11.86 -34.62 13.61
CA LEU A 434 -12.42 -35.96 13.38
C LEU A 434 -11.66 -36.73 12.30
N ASP A 435 -11.06 -36.04 11.34
CA ASP A 435 -10.33 -36.59 10.20
C ASP A 435 -8.93 -37.09 10.57
N GLN A 436 -8.24 -36.37 11.46
CA GLN A 436 -6.86 -36.70 11.87
C GLN A 436 -6.80 -37.35 13.25
N ALA A 437 -7.96 -37.51 13.89
CA ALA A 437 -8.09 -38.12 15.20
C ALA A 437 -7.18 -37.44 16.23
N ALA A 438 -7.17 -36.11 16.26
CA ALA A 438 -6.33 -35.30 17.14
C ALA A 438 -7.11 -34.75 18.34
N SER A 439 -6.40 -34.53 19.46
CA SER A 439 -7.00 -33.99 20.69
C SER A 439 -6.13 -32.93 21.36
N ALA A 440 -6.75 -32.16 22.26
CA ALA A 440 -6.07 -31.15 23.06
C ALA A 440 -6.61 -31.09 24.49
N LYS A 441 -5.80 -30.54 25.39
CA LYS A 441 -6.18 -30.13 26.76
C LYS A 441 -5.80 -28.67 26.95
N ALA A 442 -6.78 -27.85 27.33
CA ALA A 442 -6.56 -26.44 27.66
C ALA A 442 -6.77 -26.21 29.15
N TYR A 443 -5.93 -25.34 29.72
CA TYR A 443 -5.92 -24.98 31.13
C TYR A 443 -5.83 -23.47 31.29
N LEU A 444 -6.59 -22.92 32.23
CA LEU A 444 -6.42 -21.55 32.73
C LEU A 444 -5.86 -21.62 34.14
N ASN A 445 -4.61 -21.21 34.28
CA ASN A 445 -3.84 -21.35 35.51
C ASN A 445 -4.20 -20.25 36.51
N SER A 446 -3.98 -20.52 37.80
CA SER A 446 -4.29 -19.58 38.89
C SER A 446 -3.41 -18.33 38.90
N ASP A 447 -2.27 -18.37 38.20
CA ASP A 447 -1.35 -17.24 38.05
C ASP A 447 -1.72 -16.31 36.88
N GLY A 448 -2.87 -16.55 36.23
CA GLY A 448 -3.33 -15.78 35.08
C GLY A 448 -2.81 -16.29 33.74
N SER A 449 -1.89 -17.26 33.73
CA SER A 449 -1.37 -17.86 32.49
C SER A 449 -2.30 -18.95 31.94
N ALA A 450 -2.02 -19.43 30.73
CA ALA A 450 -2.73 -20.56 30.14
C ALA A 450 -1.75 -21.61 29.61
N THR A 451 -2.20 -22.85 29.57
CA THR A 451 -1.45 -23.97 28.99
C THR A 451 -2.34 -24.70 28.00
N LEU A 452 -1.82 -24.96 26.81
CA LEU A 452 -2.43 -25.83 25.81
C LEU A 452 -1.52 -27.01 25.51
N ILE A 453 -2.09 -28.20 25.43
CA ILE A 453 -1.36 -29.42 25.10
C ILE A 453 -2.07 -30.13 23.96
N TYR A 454 -1.38 -30.35 22.85
CA TYR A 454 -1.87 -31.09 21.69
C TYR A 454 -1.36 -32.53 21.70
N TYR A 455 -2.16 -33.43 21.12
CA TYR A 455 -1.88 -34.85 20.99
C TYR A 455 -2.27 -35.35 19.59
N ASN A 456 -1.57 -36.37 19.12
CA ASN A 456 -1.79 -36.99 17.81
C ASN A 456 -2.73 -38.21 17.88
N ASP A 457 -3.56 -38.28 18.91
CA ASP A 457 -4.62 -39.27 19.09
C ASP A 457 -5.84 -38.60 19.74
N THR A 458 -6.96 -39.32 19.87
CA THR A 458 -8.21 -38.80 20.47
C THR A 458 -8.31 -38.95 21.98
N GLU A 459 -7.36 -39.66 22.60
CA GLU A 459 -7.38 -40.03 24.03
C GLU A 459 -6.39 -39.20 24.87
N CYS A 460 -5.67 -38.28 24.23
CA CYS A 460 -4.60 -37.49 24.80
C CYS A 460 -3.48 -38.34 25.42
N THR A 461 -2.98 -39.34 24.68
CA THR A 461 -1.97 -40.28 25.20
C THR A 461 -0.63 -40.27 24.47
N THR A 462 -0.58 -39.80 23.22
CA THR A 462 0.59 -39.86 22.34
C THR A 462 0.82 -38.56 21.60
N GLY A 463 2.09 -38.27 21.27
CA GLY A 463 2.46 -37.09 20.48
C GLY A 463 2.34 -35.75 21.21
N GLU A 464 2.51 -35.73 22.54
CA GLU A 464 2.34 -34.54 23.38
C GLU A 464 3.20 -33.35 22.89
N GLN A 465 2.53 -32.23 22.61
CA GLN A 465 3.15 -30.93 22.31
C GLN A 465 2.56 -29.86 23.23
N LYS A 466 3.38 -29.26 24.08
CA LYS A 466 2.95 -28.29 25.08
C LYS A 466 3.27 -26.86 24.66
N GLN A 467 2.30 -25.97 24.81
CA GLN A 467 2.42 -24.53 24.65
C GLN A 467 1.98 -23.82 25.93
N ASP A 468 2.91 -23.11 26.55
CA ASP A 468 2.63 -22.24 27.70
C ASP A 468 2.48 -20.79 27.23
N ILE A 469 1.40 -20.14 27.66
CA ILE A 469 1.03 -18.78 27.26
C ILE A 469 1.06 -17.91 28.52
N PRO A 470 1.99 -16.95 28.63
CA PRO A 470 2.10 -16.12 29.82
C PRO A 470 0.90 -15.17 29.94
N ASP A 471 0.54 -14.80 31.18
CA ASP A 471 -0.56 -13.87 31.49
C ASP A 471 -0.49 -12.58 30.66
N ILE A 472 0.70 -12.00 30.50
CA ILE A 472 0.91 -10.76 29.71
C ILE A 472 0.54 -10.88 28.21
N ALA A 473 0.46 -12.10 27.68
CA ALA A 473 0.05 -12.36 26.31
C ALA A 473 -1.46 -12.60 26.16
N LEU A 474 -2.17 -12.91 27.27
CA LEU A 474 -3.61 -13.19 27.26
C LEU A 474 -4.41 -11.90 27.35
N ASN A 475 -5.46 -11.81 26.52
CA ASN A 475 -6.35 -10.66 26.43
C ASN A 475 -5.62 -9.33 26.20
N ASN A 476 -4.43 -9.39 25.63
CA ASN A 476 -3.65 -8.22 25.26
C ASN A 476 -4.16 -7.69 23.91
N ASP A 477 -4.36 -6.37 23.82
CA ASP A 477 -4.79 -5.73 22.58
C ASP A 477 -3.70 -5.76 21.49
N SER A 478 -2.46 -6.07 21.85
CA SER A 478 -1.34 -6.24 20.93
C SER A 478 -1.18 -7.69 20.43
N CYS A 479 -0.77 -7.84 19.18
CA CYS A 479 -0.45 -9.14 18.62
C CYS A 479 0.98 -9.55 18.92
N THR A 480 1.15 -10.83 19.27
CA THR A 480 2.47 -11.44 19.29
C THR A 480 2.73 -12.07 17.92
N SER A 481 3.55 -11.42 17.09
CA SER A 481 3.68 -11.74 15.66
C SER A 481 2.35 -11.57 14.93
N THR A 482 1.63 -12.65 14.63
CA THR A 482 0.34 -12.65 13.92
C THR A 482 -0.81 -13.25 14.72
N VAL A 483 -0.61 -13.56 16.01
CA VAL A 483 -1.62 -14.25 16.83
C VAL A 483 -1.99 -13.40 18.05
N LYS A 484 -3.29 -13.35 18.36
CA LYS A 484 -3.81 -12.93 19.66
C LYS A 484 -4.29 -14.14 20.46
N TYR A 485 -4.05 -14.09 21.75
CA TYR A 485 -4.55 -15.07 22.70
C TYR A 485 -5.64 -14.44 23.55
N ILE A 486 -6.80 -15.08 23.60
CA ILE A 486 -7.97 -14.63 24.34
C ILE A 486 -8.29 -15.71 25.37
N ALA A 487 -8.50 -15.33 26.62
CA ALA A 487 -8.93 -16.23 27.67
C ALA A 487 -10.16 -15.66 28.38
N GLN A 488 -11.20 -16.47 28.49
CA GLN A 488 -12.32 -16.19 29.37
C GLN A 488 -12.26 -17.17 30.53
N TYR A 489 -12.28 -16.66 31.76
CA TYR A 489 -12.28 -17.50 32.96
C TYR A 489 -13.69 -17.97 33.28
N ALA A 490 -13.80 -19.21 33.76
CA ALA A 490 -15.06 -19.72 34.26
C ALA A 490 -15.52 -18.89 35.47
N THR A 491 -16.83 -18.65 35.58
CA THR A 491 -17.39 -17.98 36.75
C THR A 491 -18.46 -18.83 37.40
N GLU A 492 -18.33 -19.06 38.71
CA GLU A 492 -19.33 -19.74 39.53
C GLU A 492 -19.74 -18.80 40.67
N ASN A 493 -21.02 -18.44 40.75
CA ASN A 493 -21.55 -17.45 41.70
C ASN A 493 -20.73 -16.12 41.73
N GLY A 494 -20.21 -15.70 40.59
CA GLY A 494 -19.43 -14.46 40.45
C GLY A 494 -17.97 -14.56 40.90
N THR A 495 -17.47 -15.76 41.23
CA THR A 495 -16.05 -16.00 41.56
C THR A 495 -15.36 -16.75 40.41
N MET A 496 -14.12 -16.38 40.08
CA MET A 496 -13.35 -17.05 39.04
C MET A 496 -12.99 -18.48 39.47
N VAL A 497 -13.20 -19.44 38.57
CA VAL A 497 -12.80 -20.84 38.74
C VAL A 497 -11.62 -21.14 37.83
N TYR A 498 -10.54 -21.65 38.41
CA TYR A 498 -9.31 -22.00 37.70
C TYR A 498 -9.21 -23.51 37.50
N THR A 499 -8.57 -23.93 36.42
CA THR A 499 -8.29 -25.34 36.10
C THR A 499 -6.78 -25.56 36.09
N PRO A 500 -6.14 -25.61 37.27
CA PRO A 500 -4.68 -25.56 37.36
C PRO A 500 -4.03 -26.84 36.80
N TYR A 501 -3.00 -26.66 35.97
CA TYR A 501 -2.11 -27.75 35.57
C TYR A 501 -1.12 -28.06 36.71
N SER A 502 -1.26 -29.23 37.34
CA SER A 502 -0.34 -29.70 38.39
C SER A 502 0.95 -30.27 37.78
N THR A 503 2.08 -29.57 37.91
CA THR A 503 3.40 -30.04 37.48
C THR A 503 3.90 -31.18 38.37
N GLY A 504 3.61 -32.42 37.99
CA GLY A 504 4.35 -33.58 38.48
C GLY A 504 5.76 -33.61 37.88
N THR A 505 6.74 -33.12 38.65
CA THR A 505 8.20 -33.21 38.43
C THR A 505 8.79 -32.45 37.24
N SER A 506 9.83 -31.66 37.56
CA SER A 506 10.58 -30.79 36.67
C SER A 506 11.28 -31.54 35.53
N PHE A 507 11.06 -31.10 34.28
CA PHE A 507 11.97 -31.37 33.17
C PHE A 507 12.27 -30.07 32.41
N ALA A 508 13.52 -29.95 31.98
CA ALA A 508 14.16 -28.72 31.50
C ALA A 508 13.53 -28.16 30.21
N PRO A 509 13.63 -26.83 29.97
CA PRO A 509 13.06 -26.20 28.79
C PRO A 509 13.82 -26.62 27.52
N SER A 510 13.16 -27.35 26.63
CA SER A 510 13.65 -27.53 25.26
C SER A 510 13.27 -26.31 24.41
N ARG A 511 14.25 -25.84 23.64
CA ARG A 511 14.22 -24.62 22.82
C ARG A 511 12.99 -24.51 21.93
N SER A 512 12.37 -23.34 22.00
CA SER A 512 11.38 -22.80 21.07
C SER A 512 11.96 -22.73 19.66
N LEU A 513 11.43 -23.56 18.75
CA LEU A 513 11.54 -23.40 17.30
C LEU A 513 10.29 -24.03 16.67
N LEU A 514 9.74 -23.33 15.65
CA LEU A 514 8.60 -23.65 14.77
C LEU A 514 7.24 -23.04 15.14
N LEU A 515 7.07 -21.72 14.93
CA LEU A 515 5.74 -21.11 14.79
C LEU A 515 5.16 -21.26 13.36
N ALA A 516 6.00 -21.40 12.32
CA ALA A 516 5.53 -21.41 10.93
C ALA A 516 4.96 -22.78 10.47
N THR A 517 5.39 -23.87 11.09
CA THR A 517 5.08 -25.24 10.65
C THR A 517 3.82 -25.79 11.31
N ILE A 518 3.43 -25.25 12.46
CA ILE A 518 2.20 -25.62 13.18
C ILE A 518 0.99 -24.98 12.50
N ALA A 519 1.09 -23.74 11.98
CA ALA A 519 -0.02 -23.12 11.26
C ALA A 519 -0.35 -23.82 9.92
N THR A 520 0.66 -24.29 9.18
CA THR A 520 0.48 -25.09 7.95
C THR A 520 -0.02 -26.50 8.26
N ALA A 521 0.43 -27.09 9.37
CA ALA A 521 -0.17 -28.32 9.86
C ALA A 521 -1.63 -28.08 10.26
N ILE A 522 -1.98 -27.00 10.97
CA ILE A 522 -3.34 -26.73 11.49
C ILE A 522 -4.36 -26.45 10.36
N THR A 523 -3.94 -25.74 9.31
CA THR A 523 -4.79 -25.54 8.11
C THR A 523 -4.92 -26.82 7.27
N ALA A 524 -3.91 -27.69 7.24
CA ALA A 524 -4.02 -29.05 6.70
C ALA A 524 -4.77 -30.01 7.64
N LEU A 525 -4.78 -29.76 8.96
CA LEU A 525 -5.32 -30.59 10.05
C LEU A 525 -6.84 -30.48 10.19
N ALA A 526 -7.42 -29.36 9.78
CA ALA A 526 -8.86 -29.08 9.94
C ALA A 526 -9.69 -29.26 8.65
N PHE A 527 -9.06 -29.41 7.48
CA PHE A 527 -9.77 -29.36 6.19
C PHE A 527 -9.38 -30.44 5.16
N GLY A 528 -8.60 -31.45 5.53
CA GLY A 528 -8.33 -32.59 4.65
C GLY A 528 -7.77 -32.21 3.27
N LEU A 529 -6.58 -31.61 3.24
CA LEU A 529 -5.71 -31.53 2.06
C LEU A 529 -4.55 -32.53 2.16
#